data_AF-A0A841JXN5-F1
#
_entry.id   AF-A0A841JXN5-F1
#
_cell.length_a   1.000
_cell.length_b   1.000
_cell.length_c   1.000
_cell.angle_alpha   90.00
_cell.angle_beta   90.00
_cell.angle_gamma   90.00
#
_symmetry.space_group_name_H-M   'P 1'
#
loop_
_entity.id
_entity.type
_entity.pdbx_description
1 polymer ?
#
loop_
_entity_poly.entity_id
_entity_poly.type
_entity_poly.pdbx_seq_one_letter_code
_entity_poly.pdbx_strand_id
1 'polypeptide(L)'
;MKTSLMFLALLFGQLVTSQDKPVIHLQPHSGSIDLLDGGKRVDLINAPPTVHLPHPPPKLDLDGNLWAVDVKNLGPKSVTVLGDNQFSVIVNVNQTVHIHSNGSVFTLKP
;
A
#
# COMPACT_ATOMS: atom_id res chain seq x y z
N MET A 1 26.47 -28.17 -36.53
CA MET A 1 25.25 -28.28 -35.70
C MET A 1 25.33 -27.19 -34.65
N LYS A 2 24.48 -26.18 -34.79
CA LYS A 2 24.50 -24.90 -34.08
C LYS A 2 23.37 -24.90 -33.06
N THR A 3 23.64 -25.24 -31.81
CA THR A 3 22.64 -25.13 -30.72
C THR A 3 23.35 -24.89 -29.40
N SER A 4 23.92 -23.69 -29.23
CA SER A 4 24.32 -23.23 -27.89
C SER A 4 24.49 -21.72 -27.90
N LEU A 5 23.38 -20.98 -27.93
CA LEU A 5 23.34 -19.56 -27.52
C LEU A 5 21.89 -19.07 -27.35
N MET A 6 21.07 -19.81 -26.61
CA MET A 6 19.66 -19.44 -26.40
C MET A 6 19.28 -19.46 -24.92
N PHE A 7 20.14 -18.92 -24.05
CA PHE A 7 19.86 -18.80 -22.62
C PHE A 7 20.11 -17.40 -22.01
N LEU A 8 20.42 -16.38 -22.82
CA LEU A 8 20.71 -15.03 -22.32
C LEU A 8 19.57 -14.00 -22.53
N ALA A 9 18.32 -14.45 -22.66
CA ALA A 9 17.16 -13.56 -22.78
C ALA A 9 16.30 -13.47 -21.51
N LEU A 10 16.65 -14.20 -20.43
CA LEU A 10 15.81 -14.36 -19.23
C LEU A 10 16.19 -13.46 -18.05
N LEU A 11 17.14 -12.54 -18.21
CA LEU A 11 17.72 -11.78 -17.07
C LEU A 11 17.21 -10.33 -16.90
N PHE A 12 16.23 -9.86 -17.67
CA PHE A 12 15.68 -8.50 -17.50
C PHE A 12 14.24 -8.45 -16.97
N GLY A 13 13.65 -9.58 -16.57
CA GLY A 13 12.24 -9.67 -16.20
C GLY A 13 11.87 -9.27 -14.77
N GLN A 14 12.77 -8.74 -13.94
CA GLN A 14 12.48 -8.47 -12.52
C GLN A 14 12.98 -7.12 -12.02
N LEU A 15 12.94 -6.07 -12.86
CA LEU A 15 12.80 -4.73 -12.29
C LEU A 15 11.33 -4.59 -11.89
N VAL A 16 11.06 -4.95 -10.64
CA VAL A 16 9.81 -4.66 -9.94
C VAL A 16 9.46 -3.21 -10.25
N THR A 17 8.43 -3.02 -11.07
CA THR A 17 7.87 -1.72 -11.37
C THR A 17 7.35 -1.17 -10.05
N SER A 18 8.17 -0.38 -9.36
CA SER A 18 7.65 0.74 -8.59
C SER A 18 6.95 1.63 -9.60
N GLN A 19 5.70 1.32 -9.93
CA GLN A 19 4.83 2.28 -10.57
C GLN A 19 4.89 3.53 -9.71
N ASP A 20 5.14 4.69 -10.33
CA ASP A 20 5.09 6.03 -9.72
C ASP A 20 3.68 6.30 -9.18
N LYS A 21 3.28 5.60 -8.12
CA LYS A 21 2.11 5.95 -7.35
C LYS A 21 2.43 7.27 -6.67
N PRO A 22 1.53 8.27 -6.75
CA PRO A 22 1.70 9.51 -6.00
C PRO A 22 1.97 9.18 -4.53
N VAL A 23 3.01 9.79 -3.96
CA VAL A 23 3.37 9.60 -2.56
C VAL A 23 2.75 10.72 -1.75
N ILE A 24 2.07 10.36 -0.67
CA ILE A 24 1.62 11.29 0.35
C ILE A 24 2.35 10.99 1.65
N HIS A 25 2.66 12.04 2.39
CA HIS A 25 3.19 11.92 3.73
C HIS A 25 2.07 12.15 4.72
N LEU A 26 1.78 11.13 5.53
CA LEU A 26 0.78 11.27 6.57
C LEU A 26 1.30 12.29 7.59
N GLN A 27 0.53 13.35 7.81
CA GLN A 27 0.92 14.40 8.75
C GLN A 27 1.16 13.80 10.14
N PRO A 28 2.16 14.28 10.90
CA PRO A 28 2.34 13.88 12.28
C PRO A 28 1.01 14.03 13.04
N HIS A 29 0.66 13.02 13.83
CA HIS A 29 -0.61 12.95 14.58
C HIS A 29 -1.89 12.75 13.75
N SER A 30 -1.83 12.74 12.42
CA SER A 30 -2.97 12.30 11.63
C SER A 30 -3.15 10.79 11.83
N GLY A 31 -4.28 10.42 12.42
CA GLY A 31 -4.64 9.04 12.70
C GLY A 31 -5.46 8.39 11.59
N SER A 32 -5.55 8.97 10.39
CA SER A 32 -6.41 8.47 9.33
C SER A 32 -5.83 8.62 7.93
N ILE A 33 -5.97 7.57 7.13
CA ILE A 33 -5.82 7.58 5.67
C ILE A 33 -7.18 7.95 5.07
N ASP A 34 -7.20 8.88 4.13
CA ASP A 34 -8.43 9.43 3.55
C ASP A 34 -8.92 8.59 2.36
N LEU A 35 -10.21 8.73 2.02
CA LEU A 35 -10.79 8.23 0.79
C LEU A 35 -9.99 8.71 -0.43
N LEU A 36 -9.57 9.98 -0.42
CA LEU A 36 -8.83 10.62 -1.51
C LEU A 36 -7.41 10.04 -1.68
N ASP A 37 -6.95 9.18 -0.77
CA ASP A 37 -5.64 8.55 -0.84
C ASP A 37 -5.65 7.23 -1.63
N GLY A 38 -6.82 6.84 -2.15
CA GLY A 38 -6.95 5.72 -3.09
C GLY A 38 -6.04 5.91 -4.31
N GLY A 39 -5.38 4.83 -4.71
CA GLY A 39 -4.41 4.79 -5.81
C GLY A 39 -3.00 5.26 -5.44
N LYS A 40 -2.77 5.72 -4.20
CA LYS A 40 -1.53 6.35 -3.75
C LYS A 40 -0.69 5.48 -2.82
N ARG A 41 0.53 5.93 -2.53
CA ARG A 41 1.36 5.44 -1.43
C ARG A 41 1.33 6.43 -0.27
N VAL A 42 1.04 5.95 0.92
CA VAL A 42 1.06 6.70 2.19
C VAL A 42 2.31 6.34 2.96
N ASP A 43 3.17 7.33 3.17
CA ASP A 43 4.36 7.22 4.00
C ASP A 43 4.05 7.65 5.44
N LEU A 44 4.20 6.70 6.38
CA LEU A 44 4.05 6.89 7.81
C LEU A 44 5.40 7.27 8.42
N ILE A 45 5.71 8.56 8.53
CA ILE A 45 7.02 9.02 9.05
C ILE A 45 6.95 9.21 10.58
N ASN A 46 5.94 9.94 11.06
CA ASN A 46 5.70 10.20 12.48
C ASN A 46 4.22 9.95 12.82
N ALA A 47 3.69 8.87 12.26
CA ALA A 47 2.31 8.49 12.49
C ALA A 47 2.07 8.08 13.96
N PRO A 48 0.85 8.26 14.48
CA PRO A 48 0.46 7.64 15.74
C PRO A 48 0.59 6.10 15.68
N PRO A 49 0.61 5.39 16.82
CA PRO A 49 0.68 3.93 16.87
C PRO A 49 -0.45 3.22 16.11
N THR A 50 -1.55 3.93 15.87
CA THR A 50 -2.74 3.45 15.19
C THR A 50 -3.16 4.46 14.12
N VAL A 51 -3.36 3.98 12.90
CA VAL A 51 -3.88 4.75 11.76
C VAL A 51 -5.12 4.04 11.23
N HIS A 52 -6.18 4.78 10.97
CA HIS A 52 -7.46 4.27 10.51
C HIS A 52 -7.61 4.41 9.00
N LEU A 53 -8.16 3.39 8.36
CA LEU A 53 -8.62 3.46 6.98
C LEU A 53 -10.01 4.13 6.91
N PRO A 54 -10.44 4.55 5.72
CA PRO A 54 -11.77 5.13 5.55
C PRO A 54 -12.89 4.20 6.01
N HIS A 55 -13.93 4.77 6.60
CA HIS A 55 -15.15 4.04 6.96
C HIS A 55 -16.38 4.74 6.36
N PRO A 56 -17.26 4.04 5.62
CA PRO A 56 -17.17 2.62 5.24
C PRO A 56 -16.02 2.33 4.25
N PRO A 57 -15.63 1.04 4.06
CA PRO A 57 -14.62 0.67 3.07
C PRO A 57 -15.04 1.15 1.66
N PRO A 58 -14.20 1.90 0.94
CA PRO A 58 -14.55 2.46 -0.36
C PRO A 58 -14.42 1.44 -1.48
N LYS A 59 -15.29 1.51 -2.48
CA LYS A 59 -15.21 0.60 -3.63
C LYS A 59 -14.23 1.10 -4.69
N LEU A 60 -14.31 2.39 -5.01
CA LEU A 60 -13.54 3.02 -6.08
C LEU A 60 -12.75 4.22 -5.55
N ASP A 61 -11.63 4.53 -6.21
CA ASP A 61 -10.94 5.81 -6.07
C ASP A 61 -11.55 6.90 -6.97
N LEU A 62 -10.96 8.09 -6.97
CA LEU A 62 -11.44 9.23 -7.75
C LEU A 62 -11.31 9.04 -9.27
N ASP A 63 -10.42 8.16 -9.70
CA ASP A 63 -10.18 7.84 -11.10
C ASP A 63 -11.09 6.68 -11.58
N GLY A 64 -11.94 6.15 -10.68
CA GLY A 64 -12.85 5.05 -10.97
C GLY A 64 -12.21 3.67 -10.94
N ASN A 65 -10.98 3.53 -10.46
CA ASN A 65 -10.33 2.24 -10.24
C ASN A 65 -10.73 1.65 -8.89
N LEU A 66 -10.49 0.36 -8.67
CA LEU A 66 -10.69 -0.25 -7.35
C LEU A 66 -9.82 0.45 -6.31
N TRP A 67 -10.44 0.86 -5.20
CA TRP A 67 -9.71 1.56 -4.15
C TRP A 67 -8.63 0.66 -3.55
N ALA A 68 -7.40 1.15 -3.57
CA ALA A 68 -6.27 0.50 -2.95
C ALA A 68 -5.27 1.55 -2.47
N VAL A 69 -4.47 1.20 -1.48
CA VAL A 69 -3.44 2.08 -0.93
C VAL A 69 -2.21 1.28 -0.57
N ASP A 70 -1.03 1.83 -0.88
CA ASP A 70 0.23 1.30 -0.38
C ASP A 70 0.55 2.04 0.91
N VAL A 71 0.80 1.33 2.01
CA VAL A 71 1.17 1.96 3.28
C VAL A 71 2.59 1.56 3.61
N LYS A 72 3.49 2.55 3.64
CA LYS A 72 4.90 2.35 3.97
C LYS A 72 5.22 2.99 5.31
N ASN A 73 5.81 2.22 6.23
CA ASN A 73 6.26 2.77 7.49
C ASN A 73 7.72 3.22 7.39
N LEU A 74 7.95 4.53 7.52
CA LEU A 74 9.25 5.19 7.56
C LEU A 74 9.60 5.72 8.96
N GLY A 75 8.73 5.48 9.94
CA GLY A 75 8.90 5.94 11.30
C GLY A 75 9.75 5.01 12.16
N PRO A 76 9.99 5.41 13.41
CA PRO A 76 10.88 4.67 14.31
C PRO A 76 10.23 3.42 14.96
N LYS A 77 8.91 3.23 14.82
CA LYS A 77 8.15 2.17 15.49
C LYS A 77 7.11 1.59 14.55
N SER A 78 6.70 0.35 14.79
CA SER A 78 5.60 -0.28 14.06
C SER A 78 4.28 0.49 14.27
N VAL A 79 3.47 0.54 13.22
CA VAL A 79 2.15 1.20 13.23
C VAL A 79 1.09 0.16 12.90
N THR A 80 -0.02 0.20 13.63
CA THR A 80 -1.20 -0.62 13.33
C THR A 80 -2.12 0.16 12.39
N VAL A 81 -2.38 -0.39 11.21
CA VAL A 81 -3.40 0.15 10.30
C VAL A 81 -4.70 -0.63 10.55
N LEU A 82 -5.73 0.08 11.00
CA LEU A 82 -7.04 -0.48 11.31
C LEU A 82 -8.04 -0.11 10.22
N GLY A 83 -8.78 -1.11 9.74
CA GLY A 83 -10.00 -0.89 8.99
C GLY A 83 -11.20 -0.86 9.93
N ASP A 84 -12.35 -1.25 9.38
CA ASP A 84 -13.50 -1.66 10.17
C ASP A 84 -13.17 -2.89 11.05
N ASN A 85 -14.16 -3.38 11.82
CA ASN A 85 -14.00 -4.42 12.85
C ASN A 85 -13.36 -5.74 12.38
N GLN A 86 -13.10 -5.92 11.08
CA GLN A 86 -12.58 -7.15 10.49
C GLN A 86 -11.17 -7.02 9.93
N PHE A 87 -10.59 -5.81 9.89
CA PHE A 87 -9.27 -5.59 9.30
C PHE A 87 -8.30 -4.88 10.25
N SER A 88 -7.14 -5.50 10.43
CA SER A 88 -6.00 -4.91 11.14
C SER A 88 -4.71 -5.48 10.56
N VAL A 89 -3.72 -4.61 10.35
CA VAL A 89 -2.38 -5.02 9.95
C VAL A 89 -1.33 -4.20 10.68
N ILE A 90 -0.28 -4.88 11.16
CA ILE A 90 0.89 -4.23 11.71
C ILE A 90 1.87 -3.98 10.57
N VAL A 91 2.25 -2.72 10.36
CA VAL A 91 3.25 -2.29 9.39
C VAL A 91 4.55 -1.98 10.14
N ASN A 92 5.53 -2.88 10.02
CA ASN A 92 6.83 -2.70 10.67
C ASN A 92 7.67 -1.64 9.97
N VAL A 93 8.71 -1.15 10.65
CA VAL A 93 9.64 -0.15 10.09
C VAL A 93 10.23 -0.65 8.76
N ASN A 94 10.23 0.23 7.76
CA ASN A 94 10.64 -0.02 6.36
C ASN A 94 9.78 -1.05 5.59
N GLN A 95 8.69 -1.55 6.18
CA GLN A 95 7.73 -2.40 5.50
C GLN A 95 6.78 -1.55 4.65
N THR A 96 6.41 -2.07 3.49
CA THR A 96 5.26 -1.58 2.70
C THR A 96 4.22 -2.68 2.67
N VAL A 97 2.94 -2.32 2.87
CA VAL A 97 1.81 -3.23 2.70
C VAL A 97 0.87 -2.69 1.64
N HIS A 98 0.27 -3.57 0.85
CA HIS A 98 -0.74 -3.21 -0.13
C HIS A 98 -2.12 -3.57 0.39
N ILE A 99 -2.98 -2.58 0.58
CA ILE A 99 -4.32 -2.72 1.14
C ILE A 99 -5.33 -2.41 0.04
N HIS A 100 -6.27 -3.32 -0.20
CA HIS A 100 -7.39 -3.11 -1.11
C HIS A 100 -8.70 -3.05 -0.37
N SER A 101 -9.67 -2.34 -0.94
CA SER A 101 -11.06 -2.41 -0.56
C SER A 101 -11.94 -2.81 -1.75
N ASN A 102 -12.98 -3.59 -1.48
CA ASN A 102 -14.01 -3.97 -2.46
C ASN A 102 -15.33 -3.22 -2.25
N GLY A 103 -15.37 -2.25 -1.34
CA GLY A 103 -16.59 -1.54 -0.93
C GLY A 103 -17.30 -2.15 0.28
N SER A 104 -16.75 -3.21 0.87
CA SER A 104 -17.34 -3.89 2.02
C SER A 104 -16.32 -4.36 3.04
N VAL A 105 -15.14 -4.79 2.59
CA VAL A 105 -14.04 -5.22 3.46
C VAL A 105 -12.70 -4.76 2.92
N PHE A 106 -11.73 -4.63 3.81
CA PHE A 106 -10.32 -4.46 3.46
C PHE A 106 -9.59 -5.80 3.41
N THR A 107 -8.61 -5.92 2.52
CA THR A 107 -7.77 -7.12 2.39
C THR A 107 -6.33 -6.74 2.05
N LEU A 108 -5.37 -7.57 2.49
CA LEU A 108 -3.99 -7.47 2.04
C LEU A 108 -3.81 -8.18 0.70
N LYS A 109 -3.00 -7.61 -0.19
CA LYS A 109 -2.48 -8.32 -1.35
C LYS A 109 -0.95 -8.47 -1.28
N PRO A 110 -0.40 -9.53 -1.91
CA PRO A 110 1.04 -9.73 -2.04
C PRO A 110 1.72 -8.57 -2.76
#